data_AF-A0A2N4YDN1-F1
#
_entry.id   AF-A0A2N4YDN1-F1
#
_cell.length_a   1.000
_cell.length_b   1.000
_cell.length_c   1.000
_cell.angle_alpha   90.00
_cell.angle_beta   90.00
_cell.angle_gamma   90.00
#
_symmetry.space_group_name_H-M   'P 1'
#
loop_
_entity.id
_entity.type
_entity.pdbx_description
1 polymer ?
#
loop_
_entity_poly.entity_id
_entity_poly.type
_entity_poly.pdbx_seq_one_letter_code
_entity_poly.pdbx_strand_id
1 'polypeptide(L)'
;MNSVDAPATTGVSCARQMNTFELRRRPVWWEIEIVNEAPRDVFEFGAVTLDVSLGRVFRNGTEVALRPKSLALLIHMVRGAGRVLSKDELIAAIWPDVVVTEDSLTRCIHEIRTALGPDGARLIRTVARRGYLFEGSAAVAPPAAQGEGAPLRPDGIAVLPFTLAMSDDPGAPTLMLGLVQDVINRLSTLKGLHVISLGSAFAAQQAVTDPRAVGSALGVLYVVTGTGESQSDRVRLRIEISEARKGTTVWTGEYSEVRANFLELVGGVTDKIAQALHSQVWAAERRRVLSLPVESLDAWEQFHFAVACLVKSDPASLDLALERFRAAASISPGFARAWAGQSAVSYVRVMSGLSQDVQADVVTAMRCALKAVELDIEDPYSQWSLGRAFWLGGDVTGARQALERGIALSPSLALCHYELGLIEALQGDPRRAISEVEIFQSLSPFDPVMASALLSRGFAHFRLGETEEAVKWTREAVRLSYVFASIHVPAALILADCGHVDEARLIISHLLAVATYPGAEAMAGVLARQSGLLRDLFDRHWTEIGLPQAPQTPAPLG
;
A
#
# COMPACT_ATOMS: atom_id res chain seq x y z
N MET A 1 33.18 24.58 -53.77
CA MET A 1 34.41 25.41 -53.78
C MET A 1 33.97 26.86 -53.87
N ASN A 2 34.15 27.62 -52.79
CA ASN A 2 34.50 29.04 -52.80
C ASN A 2 34.67 29.50 -51.35
N SER A 3 35.94 29.64 -50.96
CA SER A 3 36.39 30.57 -49.93
C SER A 3 36.15 32.00 -50.39
N VAL A 4 35.96 32.94 -49.46
CA VAL A 4 36.80 34.13 -49.28
C VAL A 4 36.23 34.98 -48.12
N ASP A 5 37.08 35.11 -47.10
CA ASP A 5 37.39 36.25 -46.24
C ASP A 5 36.35 37.29 -45.81
N ALA A 6 36.35 37.50 -44.50
CA ALA A 6 35.85 38.67 -43.80
C ALA A 6 36.68 39.93 -44.09
N PRO A 7 36.12 41.11 -43.72
CA PRO A 7 36.92 42.01 -42.88
C PRO A 7 36.16 42.49 -41.64
N ALA A 8 36.96 42.78 -40.62
CA ALA A 8 36.59 43.19 -39.28
C ALA A 8 36.14 44.65 -39.17
N THR A 9 35.23 44.92 -38.24
CA THR A 9 35.08 46.22 -37.56
C THR A 9 34.73 46.03 -36.07
N THR A 10 35.77 46.21 -35.25
CA THR A 10 35.80 46.95 -33.97
C THR A 10 34.56 46.96 -33.05
N GLY A 11 34.60 46.04 -32.09
CA GLY A 11 34.57 46.25 -30.63
C GLY A 11 33.73 47.36 -30.00
N VAL A 12 32.72 46.94 -29.23
CA VAL A 12 32.41 47.49 -27.91
C VAL A 12 32.23 46.33 -26.92
N SER A 13 32.88 46.49 -25.78
CA SER A 13 33.03 45.61 -24.62
C SER A 13 31.74 44.98 -24.07
N CYS A 14 31.75 43.65 -23.89
CA CYS A 14 31.10 43.00 -22.74
C CYS A 14 31.80 41.65 -22.47
N ALA A 15 32.66 41.63 -21.46
CA ALA A 15 33.37 40.44 -21.02
C ALA A 15 32.40 39.42 -20.43
N ARG A 16 32.06 38.37 -21.20
CA ARG A 16 31.55 37.10 -20.66
C ARG A 16 32.74 36.34 -20.07
N GLN A 17 32.99 36.53 -18.79
CA GLN A 17 33.77 35.57 -18.00
C GLN A 17 32.98 34.27 -17.94
N MET A 18 33.56 33.23 -18.52
CA MET A 18 33.22 31.84 -18.23
C MET A 18 33.42 31.60 -16.74
N ASN A 19 32.34 31.63 -15.96
CA ASN A 19 32.32 30.97 -14.67
C ASN A 19 31.96 29.51 -14.91
N THR A 20 32.96 28.65 -14.73
CA THR A 20 32.82 27.25 -14.38
C THR A 20 31.79 27.13 -13.26
N PHE A 21 30.58 26.67 -13.58
CA PHE A 21 29.66 26.21 -12.55
C PHE A 21 30.13 24.82 -12.11
N GLU A 22 31.04 24.79 -11.13
CA GLU A 22 31.12 23.63 -10.25
C GLU A 22 29.76 23.49 -9.58
N LEU A 23 28.96 22.53 -10.03
CA LEU A 23 27.84 22.00 -9.27
C LEU A 23 28.42 21.34 -8.01
N ARG A 24 28.69 22.15 -6.98
CA ARG A 24 28.87 21.64 -5.62
C ARG A 24 27.55 20.98 -5.25
N ARG A 25 27.51 19.64 -5.34
CA ARG A 25 26.46 18.80 -4.74
C ARG A 25 26.35 19.18 -3.27
N ARG A 26 25.38 20.04 -2.95
CA ARG A 26 24.87 20.14 -1.59
C ARG A 26 23.86 19.02 -1.43
N PRO A 27 24.03 18.15 -0.43
CA PRO A 27 23.08 17.08 -0.19
C PRO A 27 21.81 17.70 0.40
N VAL A 28 20.73 17.72 -0.38
CA VAL A 28 19.38 17.97 0.14
C VAL A 28 18.76 16.59 0.37
N TRP A 29 19.25 15.88 1.38
CA TRP A 29 18.56 14.72 1.93
C TRP A 29 17.44 15.29 2.79
N TRP A 30 16.19 15.20 2.33
CA TRP A 30 15.07 15.36 3.24
C TRP A 30 15.14 14.22 4.25
N GLU A 31 14.98 14.57 5.52
CA GLU A 31 14.63 13.62 6.58
C GLU A 31 13.54 12.71 6.04
N ILE A 32 13.88 11.43 5.84
CA ILE A 32 12.87 10.39 5.72
C ILE A 32 12.29 10.24 7.14
N GLU A 33 11.49 11.21 7.58
CA GLU A 33 10.36 10.87 8.41
C GLU A 33 9.44 10.07 7.50
N ILE A 34 9.48 8.74 7.63
CA ILE A 34 8.32 7.94 7.27
C ILE A 34 7.23 8.33 8.28
N VAL A 35 6.59 9.47 8.07
CA VAL A 35 5.31 9.76 8.69
C VAL A 35 4.33 8.82 8.00
N ASN A 36 4.26 7.59 8.49
CA ASN A 36 3.20 6.66 8.15
C ASN A 36 1.97 7.09 8.94
N GLU A 37 1.36 8.23 8.56
CA GLU A 37 -0.04 8.45 8.90
C GLU A 37 -0.88 7.65 7.91
N ALA A 38 -0.97 6.34 8.14
CA ALA A 38 -2.28 5.73 7.95
C ALA A 38 -3.21 6.48 8.92
N PRO A 39 -4.26 7.18 8.45
CA PRO A 39 -5.19 7.81 9.37
C PRO A 39 -5.78 6.71 10.25
N ARG A 40 -5.38 6.73 11.51
CA ARG A 40 -6.02 5.97 12.58
C ARG A 40 -7.42 6.55 12.70
N ASP A 41 -8.38 6.05 11.93
CA ASP A 41 -9.67 6.71 11.80
C ASP A 41 -10.59 6.54 13.00
N VAL A 42 -10.11 5.91 14.08
CA VAL A 42 -10.77 5.94 15.38
C VAL A 42 -9.77 6.43 16.42
N PHE A 43 -10.03 7.60 16.98
CA PHE A 43 -9.24 8.21 18.05
C PHE A 43 -10.01 8.14 19.36
N GLU A 44 -9.40 7.54 20.38
CA GLU A 44 -9.97 7.53 21.73
C GLU A 44 -9.22 8.49 22.65
N PHE A 45 -9.97 9.28 23.40
CA PHE A 45 -9.43 10.20 24.40
C PHE A 45 -10.38 10.26 25.60
N GLY A 46 -10.15 9.34 26.54
CA GLY A 46 -11.01 9.15 27.71
C GLY A 46 -12.34 8.53 27.33
N ALA A 47 -13.44 9.23 27.62
CA ALA A 47 -14.81 8.78 27.33
C ALA A 47 -15.27 9.07 25.89
N VAL A 48 -14.40 9.66 25.06
CA VAL A 48 -14.76 10.13 23.71
C VAL A 48 -14.03 9.32 22.66
N THR A 49 -14.77 8.92 21.64
CA THR A 49 -14.30 8.23 20.45
C THR A 49 -14.61 9.10 19.23
N LEU A 50 -13.60 9.55 18.51
CA LEU A 50 -13.75 10.24 17.22
C LEU A 50 -13.53 9.21 16.11
N ASP A 51 -14.58 8.91 15.37
CA ASP A 51 -14.50 8.13 14.14
C ASP A 51 -14.41 9.08 12.94
N VAL A 52 -13.20 9.22 12.40
CA VAL A 52 -12.88 10.07 11.25
C VAL A 52 -13.44 9.49 9.96
N SER A 53 -13.52 8.16 9.84
CA SER A 53 -14.06 7.48 8.66
C SER A 53 -15.56 7.69 8.50
N LEU A 54 -16.29 7.64 9.62
CA LEU A 54 -17.73 7.90 9.66
C LEU A 54 -18.08 9.38 9.82
N GLY A 55 -17.09 10.23 10.17
CA GLY A 55 -17.32 11.63 10.49
C GLY A 55 -18.17 11.83 11.74
N ARG A 56 -17.98 10.98 12.76
CA ARG A 56 -18.81 10.95 13.97
C ARG A 56 -17.97 11.05 15.23
N VAL A 57 -18.56 11.66 16.25
CA VAL A 57 -17.99 11.70 17.60
C VAL A 57 -18.94 10.98 18.53
N PHE A 58 -18.44 10.06 19.33
CA PHE A 58 -19.19 9.35 20.36
C PHE A 58 -18.65 9.74 21.72
N ARG A 59 -19.54 9.92 22.70
CA ARG A 59 -19.18 10.12 24.11
C ARG A 59 -19.92 9.10 24.95
N ASN A 60 -19.19 8.26 25.68
CA ASN A 60 -19.74 7.10 26.39
C ASN A 60 -20.62 6.21 25.48
N GLY A 61 -20.21 6.04 24.22
CA GLY A 61 -20.95 5.25 23.22
C GLY A 61 -22.16 5.96 22.58
N THR A 62 -22.52 7.17 23.03
CA THR A 62 -23.62 7.95 22.44
C THR A 62 -23.07 8.96 21.43
N GLU A 63 -23.62 8.98 20.23
CA GLU A 63 -23.23 9.95 19.20
C GLU A 63 -23.52 11.39 19.63
N VAL A 64 -22.53 12.27 19.45
CA VAL A 64 -22.59 13.71 19.70
C VAL A 64 -22.42 14.42 18.36
N ALA A 65 -23.50 15.00 17.86
CA ALA A 65 -23.49 15.70 16.59
C ALA A 65 -22.60 16.96 16.65
N LEU A 66 -21.66 17.07 15.71
CA LEU A 66 -20.88 18.28 15.44
C LEU A 66 -21.23 18.83 14.07
N ARG A 67 -21.17 20.16 13.94
CA ARG A 67 -21.30 20.80 12.62
C ARG A 67 -20.09 20.43 11.74
N PRO A 68 -20.24 20.35 10.41
CA PRO A 68 -19.17 19.90 9.50
C PRO A 68 -17.82 20.61 9.69
N LYS A 69 -17.83 21.93 9.87
CA LYS A 69 -16.59 22.72 10.11
C LYS A 69 -15.99 22.48 11.49
N SER A 70 -16.81 22.24 12.51
CA SER A 70 -16.34 21.91 13.86
C SER A 70 -15.77 20.49 13.92
N LEU A 71 -16.36 19.55 13.19
CA LEU A 71 -15.84 18.19 13.02
C LEU A 71 -14.51 18.20 12.26
N ALA A 72 -14.45 18.88 11.11
CA ALA A 72 -13.22 19.00 10.33
C ALA A 72 -12.08 19.63 11.14
N LEU A 73 -12.39 20.65 11.95
CA LEU A 73 -11.45 21.26 12.87
C LEU A 73 -10.98 20.27 13.93
N LEU A 74 -11.87 19.51 14.56
CA LEU A 74 -11.49 18.48 15.55
C LEU A 74 -10.57 17.41 14.93
N ILE A 75 -10.89 16.90 13.73
CA ILE A 75 -10.06 15.93 13.00
C ILE A 75 -8.66 16.49 12.77
N HIS A 76 -8.56 17.74 12.29
CA HIS A 76 -7.28 18.40 12.06
C HIS A 76 -6.48 18.59 13.36
N MET A 77 -7.15 18.93 14.47
CA MET A 77 -6.51 19.09 15.77
C MET A 77 -6.00 17.77 16.36
N VAL A 78 -6.75 16.69 16.20
CA VAL A 78 -6.38 15.36 16.69
C VAL A 78 -5.21 14.78 15.88
N ARG A 79 -5.19 15.00 14.55
CA ARG A 79 -4.02 14.65 13.72
C ARG A 79 -2.78 15.48 14.10
N GLY A 80 -2.97 16.75 14.46
CA GLY A 80 -1.94 17.61 15.02
C GLY A 80 -1.73 17.49 16.55
N ALA A 81 -2.08 16.34 17.16
CA ALA A 81 -1.95 16.18 18.61
C ALA A 81 -0.51 16.40 19.09
N GLY A 82 -0.34 17.03 20.26
CA GLY A 82 0.98 17.30 20.84
C GLY A 82 1.72 18.51 20.26
N ARG A 83 1.25 19.15 19.19
CA ARG A 83 1.80 20.44 18.68
C ARG A 83 0.84 21.61 18.83
N VAL A 84 1.41 22.81 18.94
CA VAL A 84 0.62 24.05 18.97
C VAL A 84 0.26 24.45 17.55
N LEU A 85 -1.04 24.43 17.24
CA LEU A 85 -1.63 24.82 15.97
C LEU A 85 -1.93 26.31 15.97
N SER A 86 -1.37 27.05 15.01
CA SER A 86 -1.61 28.50 14.95
C SER A 86 -3.03 28.81 14.46
N LYS A 87 -3.57 29.98 14.83
CA LYS A 87 -4.92 30.36 14.37
C LYS A 87 -4.99 30.47 12.84
N ASP A 88 -3.97 31.04 12.22
CA ASP A 88 -3.89 31.21 10.77
C ASP A 88 -3.83 29.85 10.06
N GLU A 89 -3.09 28.90 10.61
CA GLU A 89 -3.05 27.52 10.12
C GLU A 89 -4.42 26.83 10.22
N LEU A 90 -5.08 26.92 11.37
CA LEU A 90 -6.41 26.35 11.56
C LEU A 90 -7.45 27.00 10.64
N ILE A 91 -7.33 28.30 10.40
CA ILE A 91 -8.22 29.02 9.49
C ILE A 91 -7.97 28.58 8.05
N ALA A 92 -6.72 28.54 7.61
CA ALA A 92 -6.34 28.13 6.26
C ALA A 92 -6.73 26.67 5.97
N ALA A 93 -6.58 25.78 6.94
CA ALA A 93 -6.92 24.37 6.80
C ALA A 93 -8.43 24.12 6.66
N ILE A 94 -9.26 24.89 7.38
CA ILE A 94 -10.71 24.63 7.46
C ILE A 94 -11.51 25.53 6.51
N TRP A 95 -10.97 26.69 6.12
CA TRP A 95 -11.59 27.66 5.21
C TRP A 95 -10.60 28.14 4.13
N PRO A 96 -10.12 27.25 3.23
CA PRO A 96 -9.10 27.62 2.23
C PRO A 96 -9.57 28.69 1.25
N ASP A 97 -10.87 28.73 0.93
CA ASP A 97 -11.45 29.62 -0.08
C ASP A 97 -12.43 30.66 0.49
N VAL A 98 -12.45 30.84 1.82
CA VAL A 98 -13.39 31.76 2.48
C VAL A 98 -12.67 32.58 3.53
N VAL A 99 -12.72 33.91 3.39
CA VAL A 99 -12.21 34.83 4.42
C VAL A 99 -13.14 34.77 5.63
N VAL A 100 -12.66 34.20 6.74
CA VAL A 100 -13.38 34.12 8.01
C VAL A 100 -12.65 34.90 9.10
N THR A 101 -13.41 35.43 10.06
CA THR A 101 -12.84 36.09 11.25
C THR A 101 -12.46 35.06 12.33
N GLU A 102 -11.56 35.44 13.25
CA GLU A 102 -11.17 34.60 14.39
C GLU A 102 -12.37 34.15 15.26
N ASP A 103 -13.49 34.87 15.22
CA ASP A 103 -14.73 34.48 15.92
C ASP A 103 -15.30 33.16 15.41
N SER A 104 -15.11 32.84 14.13
CA SER A 104 -15.56 31.59 13.53
C SER A 104 -14.76 30.40 14.07
N LEU A 105 -13.44 30.55 14.18
CA LEU A 105 -12.55 29.58 14.80
C LEU A 105 -12.90 29.41 16.28
N THR A 106 -13.09 30.51 17.00
CA THR A 106 -13.41 30.50 18.45
C THR A 106 -14.73 29.79 18.73
N ARG A 107 -15.75 29.99 17.88
CA ARG A 107 -17.04 29.28 17.96
C ARG A 107 -16.88 27.78 17.74
N CYS A 108 -16.11 27.36 16.73
CA CYS A 108 -15.85 25.95 16.48
C CYS A 108 -15.11 25.30 17.67
N ILE A 109 -14.10 25.96 18.23
CA ILE A 109 -13.40 25.47 19.43
C ILE A 109 -14.35 25.31 20.62
N HIS A 110 -15.26 26.27 20.83
CA HIS A 110 -16.25 26.18 21.91
C HIS A 110 -17.19 24.98 21.75
N GLU A 111 -17.67 24.74 20.53
CA GLU A 111 -18.53 23.59 20.20
C GLU A 111 -17.81 22.27 20.41
N ILE A 112 -16.57 22.16 19.95
CA ILE A 112 -15.76 20.97 20.14
C ILE A 112 -15.58 20.72 21.64
N ARG A 113 -15.13 21.71 22.42
CA ARG A 113 -14.97 21.55 23.89
C ARG A 113 -16.25 21.10 24.57
N THR A 114 -17.40 21.60 24.13
CA THR A 114 -18.71 21.19 24.66
C THR A 114 -19.06 19.75 24.29
N ALA A 115 -18.79 19.34 23.06
CA ALA A 115 -18.98 17.97 22.59
C ALA A 115 -18.08 16.98 23.37
N LEU A 116 -16.82 17.37 23.62
CA LEU A 116 -15.84 16.58 24.38
C LEU A 116 -16.18 16.43 25.88
N GLY A 117 -17.14 17.20 26.41
CA GLY A 117 -17.58 17.09 27.80
C GLY A 117 -16.60 17.74 28.81
N PRO A 118 -16.58 17.29 30.08
CA PRO A 118 -15.83 17.93 31.16
C PRO A 118 -14.33 18.08 30.88
N ASP A 119 -13.76 17.15 30.12
CA ASP A 119 -12.36 17.14 29.72
C ASP A 119 -12.06 18.05 28.52
N GLY A 120 -13.06 18.60 27.82
CA GLY A 120 -12.86 19.34 26.58
C GLY A 120 -11.89 20.52 26.70
N ALA A 121 -11.95 21.27 27.81
CA ALA A 121 -11.03 22.39 28.07
C ALA A 121 -9.60 21.93 28.40
N ARG A 122 -9.44 20.72 28.94
CA ARG A 122 -8.14 20.08 29.18
C ARG A 122 -7.57 19.52 27.88
N LEU A 123 -8.39 18.81 27.10
CA LEU A 123 -8.02 18.19 25.83
C LEU A 123 -7.68 19.23 24.75
N ILE A 124 -8.39 20.35 24.71
CA ILE A 124 -8.08 21.47 23.81
C ILE A 124 -7.65 22.65 24.65
N ARG A 125 -6.34 22.82 24.82
CA ARG A 125 -5.74 23.92 25.59
C ARG A 125 -5.48 25.13 24.70
N THR A 126 -5.84 26.32 25.17
CA THR A 126 -5.45 27.57 24.50
C THR A 126 -4.04 27.97 24.91
N VAL A 127 -3.16 28.19 23.94
CA VAL A 127 -1.81 28.71 24.15
C VAL A 127 -1.82 30.19 23.79
N ALA A 128 -1.72 31.05 24.81
CA ALA A 128 -1.85 32.50 24.66
C ALA A 128 -0.94 33.03 23.54
N ARG A 129 -1.52 33.80 22.60
CA ARG A 129 -0.86 34.42 21.44
C ARG A 129 -0.21 33.45 20.44
N ARG A 130 -0.40 32.13 20.58
CA ARG A 130 0.19 31.13 19.68
C ARG A 130 -0.85 30.25 19.00
N GLY A 131 -1.98 29.96 19.65
CA GLY A 131 -3.07 29.17 19.06
C GLY A 131 -3.63 28.12 20.02
N TYR A 132 -3.85 26.91 19.54
CA TYR A 132 -4.46 25.81 20.31
C TYR A 132 -3.60 24.55 20.29
N LEU A 133 -3.65 23.78 21.37
CA LEU A 133 -2.96 22.50 21.53
C LEU A 133 -3.98 21.43 21.87
N PHE A 134 -3.90 20.28 21.19
CA PHE A 134 -4.64 19.09 21.57
C PHE A 134 -3.76 18.18 22.45
N GLU A 135 -4.17 17.93 23.70
CA GLU A 135 -3.42 17.19 24.73
C GLU A 135 -3.95 15.75 24.98
N GLY A 136 -4.82 15.22 24.11
CA GLY A 136 -5.27 13.84 24.20
C GLY A 136 -4.14 12.85 23.84
N SER A 137 -3.95 11.80 24.64
CA SER A 137 -3.18 10.63 24.22
C SER A 137 -4.01 9.91 23.16
N ALA A 138 -3.60 10.01 21.91
CA ALA A 138 -4.16 9.20 20.82
C ALA A 138 -3.68 7.74 20.97
N ALA A 139 -4.10 7.08 22.04
CA ALA A 139 -3.95 5.65 22.18
C ALA A 139 -4.98 4.99 21.27
N VAL A 140 -4.49 4.33 20.24
CA VAL A 140 -5.26 3.42 19.40
C VAL A 140 -5.82 2.34 20.32
N ALA A 141 -7.13 2.26 20.48
CA ALA A 141 -7.71 0.99 20.87
C ALA A 141 -7.45 0.04 19.68
N PRO A 142 -6.71 -1.07 19.87
CA PRO A 142 -6.80 -2.18 18.93
C PRO A 142 -8.29 -2.51 18.78
N PRO A 143 -8.76 -3.02 17.62
CA PRO A 143 -10.04 -3.71 17.60
C PRO A 143 -10.04 -4.64 18.80
N ALA A 144 -11.00 -4.43 19.71
CA ALA A 144 -11.01 -5.11 20.99
C ALA A 144 -10.77 -6.59 20.70
N ALA A 145 -9.67 -7.12 21.23
CA ALA A 145 -9.39 -8.54 21.26
C ALA A 145 -10.41 -9.19 22.22
N GLN A 146 -11.68 -9.17 21.81
CA GLN A 146 -12.70 -10.07 22.27
C GLN A 146 -12.59 -11.32 21.39
N GLY A 147 -11.52 -12.04 21.63
CA GLY A 147 -11.26 -13.35 21.06
C GLY A 147 -10.10 -13.93 21.84
N GLU A 148 -10.36 -15.00 22.58
CA GLU A 148 -9.31 -15.96 22.92
C GLU A 148 -8.44 -16.15 21.67
N GLY A 149 -7.13 -15.94 21.80
CA GLY A 149 -6.22 -15.71 20.68
C GLY A 149 -6.48 -16.68 19.52
N ALA A 150 -6.68 -16.12 18.32
CA ALA A 150 -6.85 -16.90 17.11
C ALA A 150 -5.80 -18.03 17.05
N PRO A 151 -6.18 -19.26 16.69
CA PRO A 151 -5.27 -20.39 16.73
C PRO A 151 -4.03 -20.10 15.87
N LEU A 152 -2.87 -20.08 16.51
CA LEU A 152 -1.59 -19.84 15.82
C LEU A 152 -1.32 -20.97 14.83
N ARG A 153 -1.05 -20.60 13.59
CA ARG A 153 -0.64 -21.53 12.53
C ARG A 153 0.73 -22.14 12.85
N PRO A 154 0.84 -23.47 13.06
CA PRO A 154 2.12 -24.11 13.35
C PRO A 154 3.12 -24.03 12.19
N ASP A 155 2.61 -23.89 10.97
CA ASP A 155 3.33 -23.66 9.71
C ASP A 155 3.51 -22.17 9.38
N GLY A 156 3.01 -21.28 10.25
CA GLY A 156 3.00 -19.84 10.04
C GLY A 156 4.28 -19.15 10.48
N ILE A 157 4.80 -18.26 9.63
CA ILE A 157 5.97 -17.44 9.90
C ILE A 157 5.79 -15.99 9.46
N ALA A 158 6.24 -15.05 10.30
CA ALA A 158 6.41 -13.64 9.94
C ALA A 158 7.89 -13.26 10.05
N VAL A 159 8.42 -12.56 9.04
CA VAL A 159 9.76 -11.96 9.11
C VAL A 159 9.59 -10.46 9.30
N LEU A 160 9.98 -9.96 10.47
CA LEU A 160 9.84 -8.55 10.79
C LEU A 160 10.97 -7.75 10.13
N PRO A 161 10.72 -6.46 9.82
CA PRO A 161 11.77 -5.53 9.44
C PRO A 161 12.95 -5.61 10.41
N PHE A 162 14.14 -5.87 9.86
CA PHE A 162 15.36 -5.91 10.65
C PHE A 162 15.75 -4.49 11.06
N THR A 163 16.14 -4.32 12.31
CA THR A 163 16.56 -3.02 12.84
C THR A 163 18.03 -2.78 12.53
N LEU A 164 18.42 -1.53 12.36
CA LEU A 164 19.83 -1.14 12.22
C LEU A 164 20.34 -0.61 13.56
N ALA A 165 21.31 -1.30 14.15
CA ALA A 165 21.93 -0.87 15.40
C ALA A 165 22.93 0.27 15.16
N MET A 166 23.69 0.20 14.06
CA MET A 166 24.66 1.21 13.63
C MET A 166 24.77 1.19 12.10
N SER A 167 24.84 2.38 11.48
CA SER A 167 25.13 2.52 10.05
C SER A 167 25.85 3.84 9.75
N ASP A 168 26.89 3.79 8.92
CA ASP A 168 27.54 4.94 8.28
C ASP A 168 26.98 5.24 6.87
N ASP A 169 26.09 4.40 6.37
CA ASP A 169 25.50 4.48 5.03
C ASP A 169 24.03 4.94 5.07
N PRO A 170 23.69 6.06 4.41
CA PRO A 170 22.30 6.52 4.23
C PRO A 170 21.39 5.51 3.49
N GLY A 171 21.95 4.63 2.65
CA GLY A 171 21.20 3.60 1.90
C GLY A 171 20.86 2.35 2.72
N ALA A 172 21.46 2.18 3.90
CA ALA A 172 21.32 0.97 4.71
C ALA A 172 19.86 0.60 5.06
N PRO A 173 18.94 1.53 5.40
CA PRO A 173 17.56 1.16 5.68
C PRO A 173 16.84 0.51 4.49
N THR A 174 17.05 1.04 3.28
CA THR A 174 16.49 0.48 2.04
C THR A 174 17.10 -0.88 1.73
N LEU A 175 18.43 -1.03 1.91
CA LEU A 175 19.13 -2.31 1.78
C LEU A 175 18.58 -3.37 2.75
N MET A 176 18.37 -3.01 4.01
CA MET A 176 17.82 -3.93 5.01
C MET A 176 16.37 -4.31 4.70
N LEU A 177 15.55 -3.36 4.26
CA LEU A 177 14.15 -3.63 3.91
C LEU A 177 14.06 -4.55 2.69
N GLY A 178 14.85 -4.31 1.65
CA GLY A 178 14.88 -5.17 0.47
C GLY A 178 15.41 -6.58 0.79
N LEU A 179 16.38 -6.71 1.70
CA LEU A 179 16.85 -8.01 2.19
C LEU A 179 15.71 -8.80 2.83
N VAL A 180 14.96 -8.17 3.74
CA VAL A 180 13.80 -8.81 4.39
C VAL A 180 12.75 -9.19 3.34
N GLN A 181 12.46 -8.30 2.39
CA GLN A 181 11.54 -8.57 1.29
C GLN A 181 11.96 -9.82 0.50
N ASP A 182 13.24 -9.94 0.14
CA ASP A 182 13.71 -11.09 -0.63
C ASP A 182 13.81 -12.39 0.19
N VAL A 183 14.07 -12.31 1.49
CA VAL A 183 13.94 -13.46 2.41
C VAL A 183 12.50 -13.94 2.44
N ILE A 184 11.53 -13.04 2.62
CA ILE A 184 10.09 -13.37 2.56
C ILE A 184 9.76 -14.01 1.22
N ASN A 185 10.17 -13.39 0.11
CA ASN A 185 9.90 -13.89 -1.24
C ASN A 185 10.39 -15.33 -1.44
N ARG A 186 11.60 -15.63 -0.95
CA ARG A 186 12.18 -16.97 -1.06
C ARG A 186 11.49 -17.97 -0.15
N LEU A 187 11.20 -17.60 1.11
CA LEU A 187 10.45 -18.45 2.03
C LEU A 187 9.04 -18.77 1.50
N SER A 188 8.38 -17.81 0.83
CA SER A 188 7.05 -17.98 0.25
C SER A 188 6.98 -19.05 -0.86
N THR A 189 8.12 -19.43 -1.45
CA THR A 189 8.20 -20.53 -2.42
C THR A 189 8.21 -21.92 -1.77
N LEU A 190 8.47 -22.00 -0.46
CA LEU A 190 8.53 -23.26 0.26
C LEU A 190 7.12 -23.78 0.53
N LYS A 191 6.80 -24.92 -0.08
CA LYS A 191 5.51 -25.58 0.11
C LYS A 191 5.35 -26.02 1.56
N GLY A 192 4.22 -25.66 2.15
CA GLY A 192 3.92 -25.97 3.55
C GLY A 192 4.43 -24.93 4.54
N LEU A 193 4.90 -23.77 4.07
CA LEU A 193 4.99 -22.56 4.89
C LEU A 193 3.87 -21.58 4.56
N HIS A 194 3.28 -21.02 5.61
CA HIS A 194 2.39 -19.87 5.55
C HIS A 194 3.19 -18.62 5.91
N VAL A 195 3.65 -17.87 4.90
CA VAL A 195 4.55 -16.73 5.09
C VAL A 195 3.76 -15.42 5.01
N ILE A 196 3.82 -14.64 6.08
CA ILE A 196 3.16 -13.32 6.14
C ILE A 196 3.89 -12.31 5.26
N SER A 197 3.11 -11.47 4.56
CA SER A 197 3.63 -10.39 3.72
C SER A 197 4.39 -9.33 4.52
N LEU A 198 5.37 -8.68 3.88
CA LEU A 198 6.19 -7.64 4.53
C LEU A 198 5.35 -6.47 5.06
N GLY A 199 4.37 -5.99 4.29
CA GLY A 199 3.51 -4.89 4.69
C GLY A 199 2.73 -5.20 5.97
N SER A 200 2.21 -6.43 6.09
CA SER A 200 1.51 -6.87 7.29
C SER A 200 2.43 -7.07 8.48
N ALA A 201 3.61 -7.65 8.27
CA ALA A 201 4.62 -7.78 9.32
C ALA A 201 5.05 -6.41 9.87
N PHE A 202 5.26 -5.43 8.99
CA PHE A 202 5.61 -4.06 9.36
C PHE A 202 4.48 -3.37 10.14
N ALA A 203 3.25 -3.44 9.65
CA ALA A 203 2.08 -2.85 10.33
C ALA A 203 1.87 -3.44 11.74
N ALA A 204 2.02 -4.76 11.89
CA ALA A 204 1.91 -5.42 13.18
C ALA A 204 3.00 -4.98 14.17
N GLN A 205 4.25 -4.85 13.69
CA GLN A 205 5.38 -4.38 14.50
C GLN A 205 5.21 -2.93 14.98
N GLN A 206 4.55 -2.08 14.18
CA GLN A 206 4.24 -0.70 14.59
C GLN A 206 3.15 -0.65 15.67
N ALA A 207 2.20 -1.59 15.64
CA ALA A 207 1.14 -1.68 16.63
C ALA A 207 1.63 -2.28 17.95
N VAL A 208 2.54 -3.26 17.91
CA VAL A 208 3.04 -3.96 19.09
C VAL A 208 4.53 -4.28 19.00
N THR A 209 5.28 -4.00 20.06
CA THR A 209 6.75 -4.17 20.10
C THR A 209 7.20 -5.57 20.55
N ASP A 210 6.35 -6.33 21.25
CA ASP A 210 6.65 -7.70 21.69
C ASP A 210 6.43 -8.70 20.54
N PRO A 211 7.46 -9.47 20.11
CA PRO A 211 7.33 -10.51 19.10
C PRO A 211 6.21 -11.53 19.36
N ARG A 212 5.86 -11.83 20.62
CA ARG A 212 4.73 -12.72 20.95
C ARG A 212 3.40 -12.16 20.49
N ALA A 213 3.19 -10.89 20.80
CA ALA A 213 1.96 -10.19 20.48
C ALA A 213 1.87 -9.91 18.98
N VAL A 214 3.00 -9.66 18.32
CA VAL A 214 3.07 -9.60 16.85
C VAL A 214 2.68 -10.94 16.21
N GLY A 215 3.24 -12.05 16.68
CA GLY A 215 2.88 -13.37 16.17
C GLY A 215 1.41 -13.71 16.39
N SER A 216 0.85 -13.33 17.54
CA SER A 216 -0.58 -13.49 17.83
C SER A 216 -1.47 -12.61 16.95
N ALA A 217 -1.09 -11.35 16.73
CA ALA A 217 -1.80 -10.42 15.86
C ALA A 217 -1.79 -10.89 14.39
N LEU A 218 -0.72 -11.56 13.97
CA LEU A 218 -0.56 -12.12 12.63
C LEU A 218 -1.07 -13.58 12.50
N GLY A 219 -1.48 -14.21 13.60
CA GLY A 219 -1.95 -15.60 13.61
C GLY A 219 -0.85 -16.64 13.31
N VAL A 220 0.42 -16.34 13.55
CA VAL A 220 1.57 -17.21 13.23
C VAL A 220 2.32 -17.70 14.47
N LEU A 221 2.85 -18.92 14.39
CA LEU A 221 3.63 -19.50 15.49
C LEU A 221 5.06 -18.94 15.55
N TYR A 222 5.69 -18.66 14.41
CA TYR A 222 7.08 -18.22 14.37
C TYR A 222 7.22 -16.76 13.94
N VAL A 223 8.06 -16.01 14.67
CA VAL A 223 8.42 -14.64 14.32
C VAL A 223 9.93 -14.52 14.22
N VAL A 224 10.40 -14.06 13.07
CA VAL A 224 11.82 -13.78 12.80
C VAL A 224 12.09 -12.31 13.03
N THR A 225 13.08 -12.00 13.86
CA THR A 225 13.61 -10.65 14.06
C THR A 225 15.09 -10.62 13.70
N GLY A 226 15.62 -9.44 13.45
CA GLY A 226 17.04 -9.28 13.16
C GLY A 226 17.54 -7.89 13.46
N THR A 227 18.82 -7.82 13.77
CA THR A 227 19.57 -6.58 14.03
C THR A 227 20.80 -6.55 13.13
N GLY A 228 20.89 -5.54 12.28
CA GLY A 228 22.00 -5.31 11.36
C GLY A 228 22.98 -4.24 11.87
N GLU A 229 24.25 -4.41 11.52
CA GLU A 229 25.29 -3.40 11.65
C GLU A 229 25.97 -3.22 10.30
N SER A 230 26.08 -1.97 9.83
CA SER A 230 26.87 -1.62 8.65
C SER A 230 28.05 -0.75 9.08
N GLN A 231 29.27 -1.19 8.79
CA GLN A 231 30.48 -0.42 9.07
C GLN A 231 31.50 -0.59 7.95
N SER A 232 31.91 0.53 7.35
CA SER A 232 32.91 0.59 6.27
C SER A 232 32.49 -0.25 5.05
N ASP A 233 32.95 -1.49 4.95
CA ASP A 233 32.73 -2.42 3.83
C ASP A 233 32.19 -3.78 4.31
N ARG A 234 31.66 -3.85 5.53
CA ARG A 234 31.07 -5.09 6.07
C ARG A 234 29.67 -4.85 6.60
N VAL A 235 28.81 -5.82 6.33
CA VAL A 235 27.46 -5.92 6.90
C VAL A 235 27.45 -7.12 7.83
N ARG A 236 27.02 -6.90 9.08
CA ARG A 236 26.75 -7.97 10.04
C ARG A 236 25.26 -8.04 10.31
N LEU A 237 24.74 -9.25 10.42
CA LEU A 237 23.34 -9.49 10.74
C LEU A 237 23.23 -10.56 11.81
N ARG A 238 22.55 -10.22 12.90
CA ARG A 238 22.08 -11.19 13.89
C ARG A 238 20.59 -11.42 13.69
N ILE A 239 20.17 -12.67 13.69
CA ILE A 239 18.80 -13.11 13.43
C ILE A 239 18.34 -13.99 14.57
N GLU A 240 17.08 -13.85 14.93
CA GLU A 240 16.43 -14.62 15.95
C GLU A 240 15.09 -15.13 15.44
N ILE A 241 14.76 -16.38 15.78
CA ILE A 241 13.42 -16.94 15.58
C ILE A 241 12.82 -17.21 16.95
N SER A 242 11.59 -16.74 17.17
CA SER A 242 10.84 -16.89 18.42
C SER A 242 9.52 -17.62 18.21
N GLU A 243 9.13 -18.47 19.17
CA GLU A 243 7.82 -19.14 19.19
C GLU A 243 6.79 -18.24 19.89
N ALA A 244 5.86 -17.64 19.15
CA ALA A 244 4.91 -16.63 19.65
C ALA A 244 4.04 -17.12 20.82
N ARG A 245 3.76 -18.43 20.89
CA ARG A 245 2.96 -19.04 21.98
C ARG A 245 3.63 -18.92 23.35
N LYS A 246 4.95 -19.13 23.41
CA LYS A 246 5.75 -19.13 24.65
C LYS A 246 6.68 -17.94 24.76
N GLY A 247 6.81 -17.17 23.67
CA GLY A 247 7.89 -16.23 23.32
C GLY A 247 9.25 -16.62 23.83
N THR A 248 9.59 -17.87 23.60
CA THR A 248 10.94 -18.37 23.76
C THR A 248 11.65 -18.25 22.42
N THR A 249 12.89 -17.78 22.46
CA THR A 249 13.82 -17.88 21.35
C THR A 249 14.06 -19.36 21.04
N VAL A 250 13.73 -19.79 19.82
CA VAL A 250 13.95 -21.18 19.37
C VAL A 250 15.27 -21.33 18.61
N TRP A 251 15.75 -20.24 18.00
CA TRP A 251 16.99 -20.25 17.23
C TRP A 251 17.59 -18.85 17.12
N THR A 252 18.92 -18.78 17.09
CA THR A 252 19.67 -17.56 16.76
C THR A 252 20.78 -17.87 15.77
N GLY A 253 21.11 -16.88 14.94
CA GLY A 253 22.22 -16.98 13.99
C GLY A 253 22.86 -15.63 13.71
N GLU A 254 24.14 -15.68 13.36
CA GLU A 254 24.92 -14.50 12.97
C GLU A 254 25.50 -14.70 11.56
N TYR A 255 25.63 -13.58 10.84
CA TYR A 255 26.20 -13.47 9.51
C TYR A 255 27.09 -12.24 9.44
N SER A 256 28.17 -12.35 8.67
CA SER A 256 28.98 -11.21 8.32
C SER A 256 29.50 -11.37 6.91
N GLU A 257 29.14 -10.46 6.04
CA GLU A 257 29.63 -10.41 4.67
C GLU A 257 30.30 -9.08 4.34
N VAL A 258 31.12 -9.10 3.30
CA VAL A 258 31.62 -7.88 2.67
C VAL A 258 30.49 -7.26 1.85
N ARG A 259 30.39 -5.93 1.78
CA ARG A 259 29.29 -5.24 1.09
C ARG A 259 29.17 -5.67 -0.38
N ALA A 260 30.29 -5.90 -1.05
CA ALA A 260 30.31 -6.43 -2.42
C ALA A 260 29.58 -7.78 -2.58
N ASN A 261 29.51 -8.59 -1.52
CA ASN A 261 28.85 -9.89 -1.48
C ASN A 261 27.49 -9.83 -0.76
N PHE A 262 26.88 -8.65 -0.61
CA PHE A 262 25.63 -8.48 0.13
C PHE A 262 24.52 -9.44 -0.30
N LEU A 263 24.44 -9.79 -1.59
CA LEU A 263 23.40 -10.70 -2.09
C LEU A 263 23.59 -12.16 -1.65
N GLU A 264 24.81 -12.58 -1.28
CA GLU A 264 25.04 -13.88 -0.64
C GLU A 264 24.35 -13.96 0.72
N LEU A 265 24.20 -12.81 1.40
CA LEU A 265 23.52 -12.71 2.69
C LEU A 265 22.02 -13.05 2.55
N VAL A 266 21.37 -12.66 1.45
CA VAL A 266 19.95 -13.01 1.21
C VAL A 266 19.75 -14.53 1.18
N GLY A 267 20.58 -15.24 0.40
CA GLY A 267 20.53 -16.70 0.30
C GLY A 267 20.88 -17.37 1.62
N GLY A 268 21.99 -16.95 2.23
CA GLY A 268 22.47 -17.48 3.49
C GLY A 268 21.44 -17.35 4.63
N VAL A 269 20.78 -16.20 4.76
CA VAL A 269 19.73 -15.93 5.76
C VAL A 269 18.54 -16.86 5.54
N THR A 270 18.05 -16.92 4.31
CA THR A 270 16.91 -17.78 3.95
C THR A 270 17.20 -19.24 4.30
N ASP A 271 18.41 -19.72 3.98
CA ASP A 271 18.82 -21.10 4.24
C ASP A 271 18.81 -21.44 5.72
N LYS A 272 19.33 -20.59 6.60
CA LYS A 272 19.32 -20.92 8.03
C LYS A 272 17.92 -20.79 8.63
N ILE A 273 17.09 -19.84 8.18
CA ILE A 273 15.69 -19.79 8.62
C ILE A 273 14.99 -21.10 8.23
N ALA A 274 15.12 -21.53 6.98
CA ALA A 274 14.56 -22.81 6.52
C ALA A 274 15.15 -24.02 7.26
N GLN A 275 16.44 -24.00 7.61
CA GLN A 275 17.08 -25.05 8.42
C GLN A 275 16.54 -25.08 9.86
N ALA A 276 16.37 -23.92 10.49
CA ALA A 276 15.90 -23.80 11.86
C ALA A 276 14.44 -24.26 12.02
N LEU A 277 13.61 -24.11 10.98
CA LEU A 277 12.21 -24.51 10.98
C LEU A 277 11.98 -26.00 10.68
N HIS A 278 13.02 -26.84 10.58
CA HIS A 278 12.92 -28.24 10.14
C HIS A 278 11.87 -29.07 10.90
N SER A 279 10.78 -29.41 10.20
CA SER A 279 10.20 -30.76 10.18
C SER A 279 10.40 -31.36 8.77
N GLN A 280 10.32 -32.69 8.64
CA GLN A 280 10.99 -33.56 7.65
C GLN A 280 10.78 -33.34 6.12
N VAL A 281 10.25 -32.22 5.64
CA VAL A 281 9.65 -32.14 4.28
C VAL A 281 10.51 -31.46 3.20
N TRP A 282 11.52 -30.62 3.50
CA TRP A 282 11.97 -29.60 2.51
C TRP A 282 13.36 -29.80 1.86
N ALA A 283 13.83 -31.03 1.67
CA ALA A 283 15.13 -31.28 1.03
C ALA A 283 15.16 -30.98 -0.48
N ALA A 284 14.01 -31.08 -1.17
CA ALA A 284 13.90 -30.89 -2.61
C ALA A 284 13.71 -29.42 -3.01
N GLU A 285 12.93 -28.62 -2.26
CA GLU A 285 12.73 -27.18 -2.55
C GLU A 285 13.97 -26.32 -2.28
N ARG A 286 14.86 -26.75 -1.35
CA ARG A 286 16.11 -26.02 -1.00
C ARG A 286 17.01 -25.71 -2.20
N ARG A 287 17.09 -26.60 -3.20
CA ARG A 287 17.94 -26.36 -4.39
C ARG A 287 17.39 -25.30 -5.33
N ARG A 288 16.08 -25.03 -5.29
CA ARG A 288 15.41 -24.07 -6.19
C ARG A 288 15.51 -22.63 -5.67
N VAL A 289 15.56 -22.46 -4.35
CA VAL A 289 15.88 -21.17 -3.71
C VAL A 289 17.29 -20.70 -4.07
N LEU A 290 18.23 -21.63 -4.25
CA LEU A 290 19.65 -21.35 -4.49
C LEU A 290 20.01 -20.95 -5.94
N SER A 291 19.08 -21.04 -6.90
CA SER A 291 19.37 -20.82 -8.33
C SER A 291 18.87 -19.48 -8.89
N LEU A 292 18.51 -18.52 -8.05
CA LEU A 292 18.06 -17.21 -8.53
C LEU A 292 19.25 -16.42 -9.10
N PRO A 293 19.09 -15.71 -10.25
CA PRO A 293 20.13 -14.88 -10.82
C PRO A 293 20.69 -13.91 -9.78
N VAL A 294 22.01 -13.87 -9.64
CA VAL A 294 22.68 -12.87 -8.81
C VAL A 294 22.69 -11.58 -9.62
N GLU A 295 21.74 -10.70 -9.32
CA GLU A 295 21.72 -9.36 -9.88
C GLU A 295 22.91 -8.54 -9.37
N SER A 296 23.31 -7.46 -10.04
CA SER A 296 24.25 -6.52 -9.42
C SER A 296 23.60 -5.84 -8.22
N LEU A 297 24.36 -5.53 -7.16
CA LEU A 297 23.85 -4.79 -5.98
C LEU A 297 23.20 -3.46 -6.38
N ASP A 298 23.79 -2.73 -7.34
CA ASP A 298 23.24 -1.46 -7.84
C ASP A 298 21.85 -1.64 -8.47
N ALA A 299 21.67 -2.65 -9.33
CA ALA A 299 20.36 -2.95 -9.93
C ALA A 299 19.33 -3.35 -8.87
N TRP A 300 19.77 -4.13 -7.88
CA TRP A 300 18.95 -4.58 -6.76
C TRP A 300 18.47 -3.41 -5.89
N GLU A 301 19.36 -2.45 -5.57
CA GLU A 301 19.01 -1.24 -4.82
C GLU A 301 18.00 -0.38 -5.58
N GLN A 302 18.21 -0.16 -6.89
CA GLN A 302 17.27 0.57 -7.73
C GLN A 302 15.89 -0.10 -7.75
N PHE A 303 15.85 -1.43 -7.84
CA PHE A 303 14.60 -2.21 -7.85
C PHE A 303 13.82 -2.05 -6.55
N HIS A 304 14.45 -2.26 -5.38
CA HIS A 304 13.74 -2.17 -4.10
C HIS A 304 13.32 -0.74 -3.76
N PHE A 305 14.11 0.25 -4.18
CA PHE A 305 13.67 1.64 -4.12
C PHE A 305 12.41 1.87 -4.99
N ALA A 306 12.37 1.31 -6.20
CA ALA A 306 11.20 1.42 -7.07
C ALA A 306 9.95 0.77 -6.46
N VAL A 307 10.09 -0.39 -5.81
CA VAL A 307 8.98 -1.06 -5.09
C VAL A 307 8.44 -0.18 -3.98
N ALA A 308 9.30 0.46 -3.19
CA ALA A 308 8.86 1.38 -2.14
C ALA A 308 8.09 2.59 -2.69
N CYS A 309 8.48 3.11 -3.86
CA CYS A 309 7.73 4.16 -4.55
C CYS A 309 6.39 3.66 -5.09
N LEU A 310 6.33 2.46 -5.65
CA LEU A 310 5.12 1.87 -6.23
C LEU A 310 3.97 1.79 -5.21
N VAL A 311 4.27 1.45 -3.94
CA VAL A 311 3.26 1.32 -2.87
C VAL A 311 2.51 2.63 -2.62
N LYS A 312 3.18 3.79 -2.75
CA LYS A 312 2.55 5.11 -2.51
C LYS A 312 1.45 5.46 -3.50
N SER A 313 1.56 4.95 -4.73
CA SER A 313 0.53 5.04 -5.78
C SER A 313 0.08 6.46 -6.18
N ASP A 314 0.78 7.52 -5.77
CA ASP A 314 0.57 8.88 -6.28
C ASP A 314 1.34 9.10 -7.61
N PRO A 315 0.93 10.07 -8.45
CA PRO A 315 1.55 10.27 -9.77
C PRO A 315 3.06 10.44 -9.73
N ALA A 316 3.59 11.24 -8.81
CA ALA A 316 5.03 11.52 -8.72
C ALA A 316 5.81 10.27 -8.28
N SER A 317 5.28 9.52 -7.32
CA SER A 317 5.88 8.25 -6.90
C SER A 317 5.82 7.18 -7.98
N LEU A 318 4.76 7.12 -8.79
CA LEU A 318 4.65 6.18 -9.92
C LEU A 318 5.64 6.51 -11.04
N ASP A 319 5.87 7.79 -11.33
CA ASP A 319 6.92 8.23 -12.28
C ASP A 319 8.31 7.85 -11.77
N LEU A 320 8.60 8.11 -10.49
CA LEU A 320 9.87 7.75 -9.87
C LEU A 320 10.08 6.23 -9.82
N ALA A 321 9.03 5.45 -9.50
CA ALA A 321 9.08 3.99 -9.55
C ALA A 321 9.46 3.50 -10.95
N LEU A 322 8.84 4.06 -12.00
CA LEU A 322 9.14 3.68 -13.39
C LEU A 322 10.58 4.02 -13.79
N GLU A 323 11.09 5.19 -13.41
CA GLU A 323 12.48 5.58 -13.62
C GLU A 323 13.44 4.57 -12.99
N ARG A 324 13.16 4.17 -11.74
CA ARG A 324 14.01 3.28 -10.95
C ARG A 324 13.96 1.83 -11.45
N PHE A 325 12.79 1.33 -11.84
CA PHE A 325 12.70 0.03 -12.50
C PHE A 325 13.45 0.01 -13.85
N ARG A 326 13.39 1.09 -14.62
CA ARG A 326 14.17 1.21 -15.87
C ARG A 326 15.67 1.28 -15.61
N ALA A 327 16.09 1.98 -14.56
CA ALA A 327 17.49 2.02 -14.16
C ALA A 327 17.98 0.61 -13.78
N ALA A 328 17.22 -0.13 -12.97
CA ALA A 328 17.52 -1.51 -12.62
C ALA A 328 17.66 -2.41 -13.86
N ALA A 329 16.71 -2.33 -14.80
CA ALA A 329 16.74 -3.08 -16.06
C ALA A 329 17.86 -2.62 -17.03
N SER A 330 18.35 -1.39 -16.90
CA SER A 330 19.48 -0.91 -17.72
C SER A 330 20.82 -1.41 -17.18
N ILE A 331 20.95 -1.50 -15.85
CA ILE A 331 22.13 -2.05 -15.18
C ILE A 331 22.18 -3.57 -15.36
N SER A 332 21.06 -4.24 -15.16
CA SER A 332 20.91 -5.68 -15.40
C SER A 332 19.71 -5.97 -16.31
N PRO A 333 19.94 -6.09 -17.63
CA PRO A 333 18.88 -6.40 -18.59
C PRO A 333 18.16 -7.73 -18.34
N GLY A 334 18.84 -8.66 -17.65
CA GLY A 334 18.29 -9.96 -17.25
C GLY A 334 17.35 -9.92 -16.03
N PHE A 335 17.22 -8.77 -15.36
CA PHE A 335 16.45 -8.65 -14.13
C PHE A 335 14.94 -8.69 -14.39
N ALA A 336 14.39 -9.90 -14.47
CA ALA A 336 12.98 -10.16 -14.80
C ALA A 336 12.00 -9.31 -13.96
N ARG A 337 12.23 -9.21 -12.65
CA ARG A 337 11.36 -8.43 -11.74
C ARG A 337 11.37 -6.94 -12.01
N ALA A 338 12.46 -6.38 -12.54
CA ALA A 338 12.48 -4.97 -12.94
C ALA A 338 11.53 -4.72 -14.11
N TRP A 339 11.42 -5.66 -15.06
CA TRP A 339 10.44 -5.61 -16.13
C TRP A 339 9.01 -5.83 -15.62
N ALA A 340 8.82 -6.79 -14.70
CA ALA A 340 7.53 -7.01 -14.03
C ALA A 340 7.04 -5.76 -13.27
N GLY A 341 7.96 -5.03 -12.63
CA GLY A 341 7.70 -3.76 -11.95
C GLY A 341 7.25 -2.64 -12.90
N GLN A 342 7.87 -2.53 -14.08
CA GLN A 342 7.41 -1.59 -15.12
C GLN A 342 5.97 -1.90 -15.57
N SER A 343 5.63 -3.18 -15.73
CA SER A 343 4.26 -3.60 -16.03
C SER A 343 3.29 -3.23 -14.91
N ALA A 344 3.69 -3.46 -13.65
CA ALA A 344 2.90 -3.12 -12.48
C ALA A 344 2.59 -1.61 -12.39
N VAL A 345 3.53 -0.74 -12.75
CA VAL A 345 3.29 0.71 -12.81
C VAL A 345 2.18 1.06 -13.81
N SER A 346 2.25 0.54 -15.04
CA SER A 346 1.21 0.81 -16.05
C SER A 346 -0.16 0.30 -15.62
N TYR A 347 -0.24 -0.88 -15.00
CA TYR A 347 -1.51 -1.33 -14.44
C TYR A 347 -2.01 -0.40 -13.34
N VAL A 348 -1.17 0.01 -12.38
CA VAL A 348 -1.63 0.91 -11.29
C VAL A 348 -2.12 2.24 -11.85
N ARG A 349 -1.46 2.78 -12.89
CA ARG A 349 -1.95 4.00 -13.57
C ARG A 349 -3.35 3.82 -14.14
N VAL A 350 -3.60 2.69 -14.82
CA VAL A 350 -4.93 2.43 -15.40
C VAL A 350 -5.95 2.15 -14.30
N MET A 351 -5.62 1.31 -13.31
CA MET A 351 -6.50 0.85 -12.22
C MET A 351 -6.65 1.84 -11.05
N SER A 352 -5.95 2.97 -11.08
CA SER A 352 -6.22 4.14 -10.24
C SER A 352 -6.77 5.34 -11.02
N GLY A 353 -7.00 5.21 -12.34
CA GLY A 353 -7.56 6.28 -13.17
C GLY A 353 -6.60 7.44 -13.45
N LEU A 354 -5.29 7.20 -13.23
CA LEU A 354 -4.20 8.17 -13.42
C LEU A 354 -3.59 8.11 -14.84
N SER A 355 -3.97 7.11 -15.63
CA SER A 355 -3.51 6.91 -17.00
C SER A 355 -3.95 8.03 -17.93
N GLN A 356 -3.00 8.59 -18.69
CA GLN A 356 -3.27 9.58 -19.75
C GLN A 356 -3.64 8.93 -21.09
N ASP A 357 -3.14 7.72 -21.33
CA ASP A 357 -3.45 6.91 -22.51
C ASP A 357 -3.55 5.44 -22.09
N VAL A 358 -4.79 5.00 -21.85
CA VAL A 358 -5.07 3.65 -21.36
C VAL A 358 -4.54 2.59 -22.33
N GLN A 359 -4.58 2.86 -23.64
CA GLN A 359 -4.13 1.89 -24.62
C GLN A 359 -2.61 1.74 -24.63
N ALA A 360 -1.90 2.87 -24.59
CA ALA A 360 -0.45 2.84 -24.47
C ALA A 360 0.03 2.15 -23.17
N ASP A 361 -0.70 2.36 -22.06
CA ASP A 361 -0.40 1.70 -20.80
C ASP A 361 -0.72 0.19 -20.83
N VAL A 362 -1.81 -0.24 -21.45
CA VAL A 362 -2.11 -1.68 -21.66
C VAL A 362 -1.01 -2.35 -22.49
N VAL A 363 -0.60 -1.73 -23.60
CA VAL A 363 0.49 -2.26 -24.46
C VAL A 363 1.81 -2.32 -23.69
N THR A 364 2.10 -1.30 -22.89
CA THR A 364 3.32 -1.27 -22.06
C THR A 364 3.28 -2.36 -20.98
N ALA A 365 2.15 -2.53 -20.30
CA ALA A 365 1.96 -3.57 -19.30
C ALA A 365 2.20 -4.96 -19.90
N MET A 366 1.60 -5.25 -21.05
CA MET A 366 1.76 -6.53 -21.76
C MET A 366 3.20 -6.77 -22.21
N ARG A 367 3.83 -5.80 -22.88
CA ARG A 367 5.21 -5.92 -23.35
C ARG A 367 6.18 -6.20 -22.21
N CYS A 368 6.07 -5.44 -21.12
CA CYS A 368 6.97 -5.57 -19.98
C CYS A 368 6.74 -6.88 -19.20
N ALA A 369 5.48 -7.31 -19.03
CA ALA A 369 5.19 -8.58 -18.36
C ALA A 369 5.65 -9.80 -19.17
N LEU A 370 5.43 -9.80 -20.49
CA LEU A 370 5.94 -10.85 -21.37
C LEU A 370 7.47 -10.89 -21.34
N LYS A 371 8.14 -9.73 -21.33
CA LYS A 371 9.60 -9.69 -21.20
C LYS A 371 10.07 -10.26 -19.86
N ALA A 372 9.37 -9.96 -18.77
CA ALA A 372 9.70 -10.52 -17.45
C ALA A 372 9.64 -12.06 -17.46
N VAL A 373 8.58 -12.63 -18.02
CA VAL A 373 8.42 -14.10 -18.13
C VAL A 373 9.39 -14.74 -19.14
N GLU A 374 9.78 -14.02 -20.20
CA GLU A 374 10.83 -14.47 -21.13
C GLU A 374 12.19 -14.59 -20.41
N LEU A 375 12.49 -13.66 -19.50
CA LEU A 375 13.73 -13.64 -18.73
C LEU A 375 13.73 -14.68 -17.60
N ASP A 376 12.60 -14.83 -16.90
CA ASP A 376 12.42 -15.86 -15.88
C ASP A 376 10.97 -16.35 -15.83
N ILE A 377 10.73 -17.52 -16.43
CA ILE A 377 9.42 -18.16 -16.46
C ILE A 377 9.00 -18.74 -15.10
N GLU A 378 9.97 -18.95 -14.19
CA GLU A 378 9.75 -19.51 -12.86
C GLU A 378 9.61 -18.43 -11.77
N ASP A 379 9.72 -17.14 -12.13
CA ASP A 379 9.51 -16.05 -11.18
C ASP A 379 7.99 -15.79 -10.96
N PRO A 380 7.50 -15.94 -9.72
CA PRO A 380 6.07 -15.78 -9.42
C PRO A 380 5.57 -14.34 -9.60
N TYR A 381 6.42 -13.32 -9.41
CA TYR A 381 6.05 -11.92 -9.61
C TYR A 381 5.89 -11.59 -11.10
N SER A 382 6.71 -12.18 -11.96
CA SER A 382 6.58 -12.07 -13.41
C SER A 382 5.27 -12.69 -13.90
N GLN A 383 4.89 -13.85 -13.35
CA GLN A 383 3.59 -14.48 -13.61
C GLN A 383 2.41 -13.64 -13.09
N TRP A 384 2.54 -13.04 -11.91
CA TRP A 384 1.54 -12.10 -11.37
C TRP A 384 1.35 -10.87 -12.26
N SER A 385 2.44 -10.21 -12.66
CA SER A 385 2.38 -9.07 -13.58
C SER A 385 1.81 -9.47 -14.94
N LEU A 386 2.10 -10.67 -15.43
CA LEU A 386 1.52 -11.21 -16.66
C LEU A 386 0.01 -11.44 -16.52
N GLY A 387 -0.44 -11.99 -15.40
CA GLY A 387 -1.87 -12.16 -15.10
C GLY A 387 -2.62 -10.84 -15.12
N ARG A 388 -2.07 -9.83 -14.44
CA ARG A 388 -2.59 -8.46 -14.43
C ARG A 388 -2.63 -7.83 -15.82
N ALA A 389 -1.57 -8.01 -16.62
CA ALA A 389 -1.50 -7.45 -17.97
C ALA A 389 -2.53 -8.11 -18.91
N PHE A 390 -2.69 -9.44 -18.85
CA PHE A 390 -3.72 -10.15 -19.60
C PHE A 390 -5.12 -9.67 -19.23
N TRP A 391 -5.39 -9.52 -17.93
CA TRP A 391 -6.69 -9.03 -17.47
C TRP A 391 -6.97 -7.60 -17.94
N LEU A 392 -5.96 -6.73 -17.90
CA LEU A 392 -6.03 -5.36 -18.42
C LEU A 392 -6.32 -5.33 -19.94
N GLY A 393 -5.76 -6.30 -20.68
CA GLY A 393 -6.03 -6.52 -22.10
C GLY A 393 -7.35 -7.26 -22.41
N GLY A 394 -8.11 -7.68 -21.38
CA GLY A 394 -9.38 -8.39 -21.54
C GLY A 394 -9.26 -9.92 -21.69
N ASP A 395 -8.05 -10.49 -21.68
CA ASP A 395 -7.84 -11.94 -21.71
C ASP A 395 -7.94 -12.55 -20.31
N VAL A 396 -9.17 -12.83 -19.89
CA VAL A 396 -9.47 -13.45 -18.59
C VAL A 396 -8.87 -14.85 -18.45
N THR A 397 -8.79 -15.60 -19.55
CA THR A 397 -8.29 -16.98 -19.52
C THR A 397 -6.78 -16.99 -19.32
N GLY A 398 -6.06 -16.19 -20.10
CA GLY A 398 -4.62 -15.98 -19.92
C GLY A 398 -4.29 -15.41 -18.54
N ALA A 399 -5.11 -14.48 -18.05
CA ALA A 399 -4.95 -13.92 -16.71
C ALA A 399 -5.01 -14.99 -15.61
N ARG A 400 -6.06 -15.82 -15.63
CA ARG A 400 -6.24 -16.92 -14.69
C ARG A 400 -5.06 -17.90 -14.72
N GLN A 401 -4.64 -18.34 -15.91
CA GLN A 401 -3.55 -19.30 -16.06
C GLN A 401 -2.22 -18.77 -15.50
N ALA A 402 -1.90 -17.50 -15.77
CA ALA A 402 -0.69 -16.86 -15.26
C ALA A 402 -0.72 -16.73 -13.72
N LEU A 403 -1.86 -16.32 -13.14
CA LEU A 403 -2.02 -16.21 -11.69
C LEU A 403 -1.95 -17.57 -10.99
N GLU A 404 -2.60 -18.60 -11.55
CA GLU A 404 -2.51 -19.98 -11.05
C GLU A 404 -1.07 -20.51 -11.10
N ARG A 405 -0.33 -20.17 -12.17
CA ARG A 405 1.09 -20.50 -12.27
C ARG A 405 1.91 -19.77 -11.20
N GLY A 406 1.62 -18.50 -10.93
CA GLY A 406 2.21 -17.72 -9.84
C GLY A 406 1.99 -18.38 -8.47
N ILE A 407 0.76 -18.79 -8.17
CA ILE A 407 0.41 -19.51 -6.92
C ILE A 407 1.13 -20.86 -6.84
N ALA A 408 1.22 -21.60 -7.95
CA ALA A 408 1.93 -22.88 -7.98
C ALA A 408 3.45 -22.73 -7.72
N LEU A 409 4.03 -21.58 -8.10
CA LEU A 409 5.44 -21.24 -7.86
C LEU A 409 5.67 -20.67 -6.44
N SER A 410 4.74 -19.88 -5.92
CA SER A 410 4.80 -19.26 -4.59
C SER A 410 3.41 -19.26 -3.94
N PRO A 411 3.08 -20.31 -3.16
CA PRO A 411 1.77 -20.44 -2.52
C PRO A 411 1.47 -19.34 -1.48
N SER A 412 2.50 -18.68 -0.93
CA SER A 412 2.32 -17.56 -0.01
C SER A 412 2.36 -16.19 -0.72
N LEU A 413 2.36 -16.13 -2.06
CA LEU A 413 2.26 -14.85 -2.78
C LEU A 413 0.82 -14.32 -2.73
N ALA A 414 0.51 -13.57 -1.66
CA ALA A 414 -0.81 -12.99 -1.40
C ALA A 414 -1.39 -12.24 -2.61
N LEU A 415 -0.55 -11.51 -3.35
CA LEU A 415 -0.96 -10.73 -4.52
C LEU A 415 -1.60 -11.56 -5.63
N CYS A 416 -1.17 -12.82 -5.85
CA CYS A 416 -1.81 -13.69 -6.82
C CYS A 416 -3.21 -14.13 -6.37
N HIS A 417 -3.37 -14.45 -5.09
CA HIS A 417 -4.66 -14.82 -4.50
C HIS A 417 -5.65 -13.66 -4.55
N TYR A 418 -5.21 -12.43 -4.25
CA TYR A 418 -6.03 -11.24 -4.40
C TYR A 418 -6.51 -11.03 -5.85
N GLU A 419 -5.59 -10.97 -6.82
CA GLU A 419 -5.97 -10.72 -8.22
C GLU A 419 -6.87 -11.83 -8.77
N LEU A 420 -6.60 -13.09 -8.42
CA LEU A 420 -7.43 -14.20 -8.83
C LEU A 420 -8.82 -14.12 -8.18
N GLY A 421 -8.90 -13.77 -6.89
CA GLY A 421 -10.15 -13.52 -6.19
C GLY A 421 -10.99 -12.43 -6.85
N LEU A 422 -10.36 -11.32 -7.24
CA LEU A 422 -11.01 -10.23 -7.96
C LEU A 422 -11.56 -10.67 -9.32
N ILE A 423 -10.76 -11.37 -10.12
CA ILE A 423 -11.16 -11.85 -11.46
C ILE A 423 -12.30 -12.87 -11.35
N GLU A 424 -12.21 -13.83 -10.42
CA GLU A 424 -13.25 -14.83 -10.21
C GLU A 424 -14.55 -14.21 -9.69
N ALA A 425 -14.46 -13.18 -8.83
CA ALA A 425 -15.62 -12.46 -8.32
C ALA A 425 -16.38 -11.77 -9.45
N LEU A 426 -15.68 -11.12 -10.38
CA LEU A 426 -16.30 -10.34 -11.45
C LEU A 426 -16.73 -11.20 -12.65
N GLN A 427 -15.92 -12.18 -13.04
CA GLN A 427 -16.06 -12.86 -14.35
C GLN A 427 -16.01 -14.40 -14.26
N GLY A 428 -15.75 -14.98 -13.08
CA GLY A 428 -15.51 -16.41 -12.92
C GLY A 428 -16.38 -17.09 -11.85
N ASP A 429 -15.81 -18.00 -11.06
CA ASP A 429 -16.53 -18.72 -10.01
C ASP A 429 -16.55 -17.92 -8.69
N PRO A 430 -17.71 -17.42 -8.23
CA PRO A 430 -17.78 -16.63 -7.00
C PRO A 430 -17.37 -17.43 -5.75
N ARG A 431 -17.51 -18.76 -5.71
CA ARG A 431 -17.05 -19.54 -4.53
C ARG A 431 -15.53 -19.60 -4.46
N ARG A 432 -14.89 -19.74 -5.61
CA ARG A 432 -13.44 -19.65 -5.71
C ARG A 432 -12.97 -18.26 -5.28
N ALA A 433 -13.64 -17.21 -5.74
CA ALA A 433 -13.32 -15.84 -5.35
C ALA A 433 -13.25 -15.66 -3.82
N ILE A 434 -14.27 -16.15 -3.09
CA ILE A 434 -14.29 -16.10 -1.62
C ILE A 434 -13.09 -16.85 -1.04
N SER A 435 -12.81 -18.07 -1.53
CA SER A 435 -11.71 -18.89 -1.05
C SER A 435 -10.34 -18.23 -1.24
N GLU A 436 -10.11 -17.64 -2.42
CA GLU A 436 -8.85 -16.95 -2.73
C GLU A 436 -8.68 -15.67 -1.90
N VAL A 437 -9.76 -14.90 -1.67
CA VAL A 437 -9.74 -13.73 -0.79
C VAL A 437 -9.42 -14.13 0.65
N GLU A 438 -9.99 -15.22 1.16
CA GLU A 438 -9.69 -15.71 2.52
C GLU A 438 -8.21 -16.11 2.68
N ILE A 439 -7.63 -16.75 1.66
CA ILE A 439 -6.20 -17.05 1.63
C ILE A 439 -5.38 -15.76 1.64
N PHE A 440 -5.71 -14.79 0.78
CA PHE A 440 -5.07 -13.48 0.76
C PHE A 440 -5.12 -12.80 2.15
N GLN A 441 -6.28 -12.76 2.81
CA GLN A 441 -6.44 -12.16 4.14
C GLN A 441 -5.54 -12.83 5.18
N SER A 442 -5.40 -14.16 5.10
CA SER A 442 -4.52 -14.90 6.02
C SER A 442 -3.03 -14.65 5.76
N LEU A 443 -2.63 -14.40 4.51
CA LEU A 443 -1.24 -14.12 4.12
C LEU A 443 -0.86 -12.64 4.34
N SER A 444 -1.83 -11.73 4.22
CA SER A 444 -1.61 -10.28 4.29
C SER A 444 -2.74 -9.58 5.05
N PRO A 445 -2.88 -9.78 6.38
CA PRO A 445 -4.01 -9.27 7.18
C PRO A 445 -4.09 -7.74 7.29
N PHE A 446 -2.99 -7.02 7.02
CA PHE A 446 -2.94 -5.55 7.04
C PHE A 446 -2.54 -4.97 5.67
N ASP A 447 -2.88 -5.67 4.59
CA ASP A 447 -2.54 -5.24 3.24
C ASP A 447 -3.22 -3.91 2.86
N PRO A 448 -2.52 -2.97 2.18
CA PRO A 448 -3.15 -1.77 1.63
C PRO A 448 -4.32 -2.04 0.67
N VAL A 449 -4.34 -3.18 -0.03
CA VAL A 449 -5.45 -3.54 -0.94
C VAL A 449 -6.56 -4.35 -0.27
N MET A 450 -6.55 -4.49 1.07
CA MET A 450 -7.56 -5.25 1.83
C MET A 450 -8.99 -4.83 1.49
N ALA A 451 -9.24 -3.52 1.39
CA ALA A 451 -10.56 -3.01 1.04
C ALA A 451 -11.04 -3.52 -0.33
N SER A 452 -10.16 -3.56 -1.34
CA SER A 452 -10.49 -4.12 -2.66
C SER A 452 -10.79 -5.62 -2.58
N ALA A 453 -10.04 -6.38 -1.78
CA ALA A 453 -10.28 -7.81 -1.60
C ALA A 453 -11.64 -8.11 -0.94
N LEU A 454 -12.00 -7.33 0.08
CA LEU A 454 -13.33 -7.43 0.71
C LEU A 454 -14.46 -7.05 -0.24
N LEU A 455 -14.24 -6.07 -1.11
CA LEU A 455 -15.19 -5.72 -2.15
C LEU A 455 -15.36 -6.87 -3.16
N SER A 456 -14.27 -7.54 -3.55
CA SER A 456 -14.34 -8.77 -4.37
C SER A 456 -15.18 -9.86 -3.70
N ARG A 457 -15.05 -10.03 -2.38
CA ARG A 457 -15.91 -10.93 -1.60
C ARG A 457 -17.37 -10.49 -1.62
N GLY A 458 -17.65 -9.19 -1.50
CA GLY A 458 -18.98 -8.61 -1.69
C GLY A 458 -19.59 -8.95 -3.04
N PHE A 459 -18.84 -8.77 -4.14
CA PHE A 459 -19.25 -9.16 -5.49
C PHE A 459 -19.55 -10.66 -5.62
N ALA A 460 -18.72 -11.51 -4.99
CA ALA A 460 -18.91 -12.94 -5.02
C ALA A 460 -20.23 -13.36 -4.34
N HIS A 461 -20.50 -12.86 -3.13
CA HIS A 461 -21.77 -13.11 -2.43
C HIS A 461 -22.97 -12.54 -3.19
N PHE A 462 -22.82 -11.35 -3.80
CA PHE A 462 -23.86 -10.75 -4.64
C PHE A 462 -24.24 -11.70 -5.79
N ARG A 463 -23.25 -12.26 -6.50
CA ARG A 463 -23.48 -13.21 -7.60
C ARG A 463 -24.04 -14.56 -7.16
N LEU A 464 -23.84 -14.93 -5.89
CA LEU A 464 -24.46 -16.12 -5.29
C LEU A 464 -25.91 -15.88 -4.85
N GLY A 465 -26.41 -14.63 -4.90
CA GLY A 465 -27.72 -14.25 -4.39
C GLY A 465 -27.77 -14.13 -2.86
N GLU A 466 -26.61 -14.07 -2.20
CA GLU A 466 -26.47 -13.98 -0.75
C GLU A 466 -26.43 -12.51 -0.33
N THR A 467 -27.56 -11.81 -0.48
CA THR A 467 -27.68 -10.35 -0.34
C THR A 467 -27.13 -9.81 1.00
N GLU A 468 -27.43 -10.47 2.12
CA GLU A 468 -26.97 -10.02 3.44
C GLU A 468 -25.44 -10.04 3.57
N GLU A 469 -24.79 -11.11 3.10
CA GLU A 469 -23.33 -11.20 3.11
C GLU A 469 -22.70 -10.24 2.09
N ALA A 470 -23.31 -10.06 0.91
CA ALA A 470 -22.86 -9.08 -0.08
C ALA A 470 -22.80 -7.66 0.50
N VAL A 471 -23.87 -7.23 1.18
CA VAL A 471 -23.96 -5.92 1.83
C VAL A 471 -22.93 -5.80 2.96
N LYS A 472 -22.81 -6.83 3.81
CA LYS A 472 -21.85 -6.85 4.93
C LYS A 472 -20.41 -6.66 4.46
N TRP A 473 -19.94 -7.45 3.49
CA TRP A 473 -18.56 -7.37 3.01
C TRP A 473 -18.29 -6.09 2.22
N THR A 474 -19.29 -5.59 1.49
CA THR A 474 -19.19 -4.30 0.81
C THR A 474 -19.07 -3.14 1.79
N ARG A 475 -19.81 -3.15 2.91
CA ARG A 475 -19.67 -2.15 3.98
C ARG A 475 -18.31 -2.21 4.64
N GLU A 476 -17.79 -3.41 4.91
CA GLU A 476 -16.45 -3.55 5.50
C GLU A 476 -15.35 -3.05 4.54
N ALA A 477 -15.50 -3.29 3.23
CA ALA A 477 -14.61 -2.73 2.21
C ALA A 477 -14.59 -1.19 2.24
N VAL A 478 -15.77 -0.56 2.29
CA VAL A 478 -15.89 0.90 2.40
C VAL A 478 -15.31 1.42 3.71
N ARG A 479 -15.49 0.69 4.83
CA ARG A 479 -14.95 1.06 6.15
C ARG A 479 -13.41 1.12 6.15
N LEU A 480 -12.74 0.22 5.43
CA LEU A 480 -11.29 0.16 5.36
C LEU A 480 -10.68 1.11 4.31
N SER A 481 -11.48 1.67 3.39
CA SER A 481 -11.00 2.50 2.30
C SER A 481 -11.25 3.98 2.55
N TYR A 482 -10.18 4.78 2.47
CA TYR A 482 -10.33 6.23 2.40
C TYR A 482 -10.53 6.67 0.93
N VAL A 483 -11.76 7.00 0.55
CA VAL A 483 -12.11 7.79 -0.65
C VAL A 483 -11.41 7.36 -1.96
N PHE A 484 -11.36 6.06 -2.24
CA PHE A 484 -10.91 5.57 -3.56
C PHE A 484 -12.11 5.27 -4.45
N ALA A 485 -12.17 5.94 -5.61
CA ALA A 485 -13.26 5.75 -6.57
C ALA A 485 -13.38 4.30 -7.06
N SER A 486 -12.26 3.59 -7.19
CA SER A 486 -12.20 2.17 -7.57
C SER A 486 -12.88 1.23 -6.56
N ILE A 487 -13.11 1.68 -5.33
CA ILE A 487 -13.78 0.92 -4.26
C ILE A 487 -15.20 1.46 -4.04
N HIS A 488 -15.34 2.79 -3.91
CA HIS A 488 -16.59 3.43 -3.52
C HIS A 488 -17.65 3.39 -4.61
N VAL A 489 -17.28 3.54 -5.89
CA VAL A 489 -18.24 3.46 -6.99
C VAL A 489 -18.81 2.05 -7.13
N PRO A 490 -18.00 0.98 -7.23
CA PRO A 490 -18.57 -0.36 -7.36
C PRO A 490 -19.30 -0.81 -6.09
N ALA A 491 -18.86 -0.39 -4.89
CA ALA A 491 -19.58 -0.63 -3.64
C ALA A 491 -20.97 0.02 -3.63
N ALA A 492 -21.08 1.30 -4.03
CA ALA A 492 -22.36 2.00 -4.10
C ALA A 492 -23.32 1.33 -5.10
N LEU A 493 -22.81 0.81 -6.22
CA LEU A 493 -23.62 0.09 -7.20
C LEU A 493 -24.20 -1.22 -6.61
N ILE A 494 -23.39 -2.02 -5.94
CA ILE A 494 -23.87 -3.25 -5.27
C ILE A 494 -24.91 -2.90 -4.21
N LEU A 495 -24.64 -1.89 -3.38
CA LEU A 495 -25.55 -1.46 -2.31
C LEU A 495 -26.89 -0.97 -2.87
N ALA A 496 -26.88 -0.19 -3.95
CA ALA A 496 -28.08 0.26 -4.61
C ALA A 496 -28.93 -0.91 -5.14
N ASP A 497 -28.29 -1.88 -5.80
CA ASP A 497 -28.95 -3.07 -6.34
C ASP A 497 -29.52 -3.97 -5.22
N CYS A 498 -28.86 -4.00 -4.07
CA CYS A 498 -29.35 -4.65 -2.86
C CYS A 498 -30.44 -3.86 -2.11
N GLY A 499 -30.89 -2.71 -2.63
CA GLY A 499 -31.96 -1.89 -2.04
C GLY A 499 -31.50 -0.81 -1.04
N HIS A 500 -30.19 -0.58 -0.89
CA HIS A 500 -29.60 0.42 -0.01
C HIS A 500 -29.20 1.71 -0.76
N VAL A 501 -30.11 2.25 -1.56
CA VAL A 501 -29.85 3.39 -2.46
C VAL A 501 -29.43 4.67 -1.70
N ASP A 502 -30.05 4.96 -0.56
CA ASP A 502 -29.70 6.16 0.22
C ASP A 502 -28.27 6.10 0.78
N GLU A 503 -27.83 4.91 1.20
CA GLU A 503 -26.45 4.66 1.64
C GLU A 503 -25.47 4.79 0.47
N ALA A 504 -25.83 4.22 -0.69
CA ALA A 504 -25.05 4.35 -1.92
C ALA A 504 -24.86 5.83 -2.32
N ARG A 505 -25.92 6.64 -2.28
CA ARG A 505 -25.84 8.08 -2.53
C ARG A 505 -24.94 8.80 -1.53
N LEU A 506 -25.00 8.43 -0.24
CA LEU A 506 -24.15 9.03 0.78
C LEU A 506 -22.66 8.75 0.48
N ILE A 507 -22.32 7.50 0.17
CA ILE A 507 -20.97 7.08 -0.24
C ILE A 507 -20.47 7.90 -1.42
N ILE A 508 -21.28 8.04 -2.48
CA ILE A 508 -20.92 8.83 -3.66
C ILE A 508 -20.81 10.32 -3.32
N SER A 509 -21.70 10.87 -2.50
CA SER A 509 -21.65 12.28 -2.10
C SER A 509 -20.35 12.61 -1.35
N HIS A 510 -19.89 11.72 -0.47
CA HIS A 510 -18.62 11.85 0.23
C HIS A 510 -17.43 11.72 -0.73
N LEU A 511 -17.49 10.77 -1.67
CA LEU A 511 -16.48 10.61 -2.72
C LEU A 511 -16.31 11.90 -3.53
N LEU A 512 -17.40 12.50 -3.99
CA LEU A 512 -17.40 13.73 -4.78
C LEU A 512 -16.96 14.97 -3.98
N ALA A 513 -17.11 14.95 -2.65
CA ALA A 513 -16.75 16.09 -1.79
C ALA A 513 -15.25 16.16 -1.46
N VAL A 514 -14.55 15.01 -1.45
CA VAL A 514 -13.16 14.90 -1.00
C VAL A 514 -12.20 14.65 -2.17
N ALA A 515 -12.63 13.91 -3.19
CA ALA A 515 -11.84 13.70 -4.38
C ALA A 515 -12.05 14.88 -5.34
N THR A 516 -10.96 15.44 -5.86
CA THR A 516 -11.03 15.89 -7.25
C THR A 516 -11.43 14.64 -8.03
N TYR A 517 -12.48 14.71 -8.83
CA TYR A 517 -13.06 13.57 -9.53
C TYR A 517 -12.28 13.06 -10.79
N PRO A 518 -11.09 13.56 -11.21
CA PRO A 518 -10.49 13.05 -12.44
C PRO A 518 -9.99 11.63 -12.22
N GLY A 519 -10.58 10.69 -12.98
CA GLY A 519 -10.17 9.28 -13.02
C GLY A 519 -11.28 8.28 -12.70
N ALA A 520 -12.35 8.68 -12.00
CA ALA A 520 -13.44 7.76 -11.64
C ALA A 520 -14.25 7.27 -12.87
N GLU A 521 -14.51 8.15 -13.83
CA GLU A 521 -15.16 7.78 -15.10
C GLU A 521 -14.26 6.89 -15.96
N ALA A 522 -12.97 7.23 -16.04
CA ALA A 522 -11.99 6.42 -16.76
C ALA A 522 -11.86 5.02 -16.12
N MET A 523 -11.84 4.96 -14.79
CA MET A 523 -11.88 3.72 -14.00
C MET A 523 -13.12 2.89 -14.29
N ALA A 524 -14.29 3.50 -14.14
CA ALA A 524 -15.57 2.87 -14.37
C ALA A 524 -15.65 2.32 -15.80
N GLY A 525 -15.15 3.07 -16.78
CA GLY A 525 -15.04 2.61 -18.16
C GLY A 525 -14.13 1.39 -18.32
N VAL A 526 -12.99 1.32 -17.64
CA VAL A 526 -12.11 0.13 -17.65
C VAL A 526 -12.83 -1.08 -17.04
N LEU A 527 -13.41 -0.90 -15.86
CA LEU A 527 -14.09 -1.97 -15.12
C LEU A 527 -15.34 -2.48 -15.86
N ALA A 528 -16.12 -1.60 -16.48
CA ALA A 528 -17.29 -1.95 -17.29
C ALA A 528 -16.92 -2.68 -18.60
N ARG A 529 -15.71 -2.45 -19.13
CA ARG A 529 -15.19 -3.22 -20.27
C ARG A 529 -14.83 -4.64 -19.85
N GLN A 530 -14.24 -4.79 -18.66
CA GLN A 530 -13.85 -6.09 -18.16
C GLN A 530 -15.09 -6.90 -17.74
N SER A 531 -16.01 -6.36 -16.96
CA SER A 531 -17.10 -7.15 -16.38
C SER A 531 -18.48 -6.78 -16.93
N GLY A 532 -19.19 -7.76 -17.50
CA GLY A 532 -20.61 -7.63 -17.84
C GLY A 532 -21.48 -7.29 -16.62
N LEU A 533 -21.20 -7.91 -15.47
CA LEU A 533 -21.88 -7.59 -14.21
C LEU A 533 -21.77 -6.10 -13.85
N LEU A 534 -20.55 -5.54 -13.85
CA LEU A 534 -20.35 -4.13 -13.53
C LEU A 534 -21.03 -3.24 -14.55
N ARG A 535 -20.97 -3.59 -15.84
CA ARG A 535 -21.69 -2.85 -16.89
C ARG A 535 -23.19 -2.79 -16.63
N ASP A 536 -23.82 -3.92 -16.31
CA ASP A 536 -25.25 -3.96 -16.01
C ASP A 536 -25.59 -3.12 -14.76
N LEU A 537 -24.77 -3.20 -13.72
CA LEU A 537 -24.93 -2.39 -12.52
C LEU A 537 -24.76 -0.89 -12.80
N PHE A 538 -23.77 -0.52 -13.62
CA PHE A 538 -23.57 0.85 -14.10
C PHE A 538 -24.82 1.35 -14.83
N ASP A 539 -25.33 0.58 -15.79
CA ASP A 539 -26.51 0.97 -16.58
C ASP A 539 -27.76 1.14 -15.71
N ARG A 540 -27.93 0.33 -14.66
CA ARG A 540 -29.08 0.42 -13.73
C ARG A 540 -28.97 1.60 -12.76
N HIS A 541 -27.81 1.79 -12.13
CA HIS A 541 -27.73 2.59 -10.90
C HIS A 541 -26.89 3.86 -11.02
N TRP A 542 -26.13 4.09 -12.10
CA TRP A 542 -25.19 5.20 -12.21
C TRP A 542 -25.79 6.57 -11.86
N THR A 543 -26.89 6.93 -12.50
CA THR A 543 -27.58 8.21 -12.24
C THR A 543 -28.29 8.18 -10.88
N GLU A 544 -28.80 7.02 -10.46
CA GLU A 544 -29.55 6.85 -9.23
C GLU A 544 -28.68 7.09 -7.97
N ILE A 545 -27.41 6.67 -8.01
CA ILE A 545 -26.45 6.87 -6.92
C ILE A 545 -25.80 8.26 -6.94
N GLY A 546 -26.15 9.12 -7.91
CA GLY A 546 -25.76 10.53 -7.94
C GLY A 546 -24.41 10.81 -8.62
N LEU A 547 -23.92 9.91 -9.48
CA LEU A 547 -22.73 10.19 -10.30
C LEU A 547 -23.08 11.09 -11.50
N PRO A 548 -22.23 12.07 -11.86
CA PRO A 548 -22.40 12.87 -13.07
C PRO A 548 -22.21 12.01 -14.34
N GLN A 549 -22.55 12.55 -15.53
CA GLN A 549 -22.58 11.89 -16.86
C GLN A 549 -21.87 10.51 -16.96
N ALA A 550 -22.61 9.49 -17.44
CA ALA A 550 -22.05 8.16 -17.64
C ALA A 550 -20.80 8.18 -18.55
N PRO A 551 -19.74 7.41 -18.23
CA PRO A 551 -18.56 7.34 -19.07
C PRO A 551 -18.96 6.91 -20.47
N GLN A 552 -18.46 7.60 -21.50
CA GLN A 552 -18.59 7.10 -22.87
C GLN A 552 -17.87 5.77 -22.95
N THR A 553 -18.61 4.65 -23.02
CA THR A 553 -18.03 3.32 -23.13
C THR A 553 -17.16 3.27 -24.39
N PRO A 554 -15.82 3.23 -24.28
CA PRO A 554 -14.98 3.11 -25.46
C PRO A 554 -15.23 1.74 -26.08
N ALA A 555 -15.14 1.65 -27.40
CA ALA A 555 -15.27 0.38 -28.12
C ALA A 555 -14.35 -0.70 -27.51
N PRO A 556 -14.76 -1.97 -27.51
CA PRO A 556 -13.89 -3.07 -27.07
C PRO A 556 -12.56 -3.02 -27.84
N LEU A 557 -11.48 -3.35 -27.16
CA LEU A 557 -10.19 -3.57 -27.80
C LEU A 557 -10.31 -4.75 -28.75
N GLY A 558 -10.14 -4.48 -30.05
CA GLY A 558 -10.22 -5.48 -31.11
C GLY A 558 -9.02 -6.41 -31.17
#